data_AF-A0A0P7ZG82-F1
#
_entry.id   AF-A0A0P7ZG82-F1
#
_cell.length_a   1.000
_cell.length_b   1.000
_cell.length_c   1.000
_cell.angle_alpha   90.00
_cell.angle_beta   90.00
_cell.angle_gamma   90.00
#
_symmetry.space_group_name_H-M   'P 1'
#
loop_
_entity.id
_entity.type
_entity.pdbx_description
1 polymer ?
#
loop_
_entity_poly.entity_id
_entity_poly.type
_entity_poly.pdbx_seq_one_letter_code
_entity_poly.pdbx_strand_id
1 'polypeptide(L)'
;RSHYQQALDIKIEYNDRYSQASTYHQLGSVAEELREYEQARSHYQQALVTYVEYNDPHNAGIVLRSFSRLYQATQDASLLTEVAQCLNSTVEEVTQLFEQFNQSA
;
A
#
# COMPACT_ATOMS: atom_id res chain seq x y z
N ARG A 1 -2.28 7.48 -14.80
CA ARG A 1 -3.30 7.85 -13.78
C ARG A 1 -4.74 7.67 -14.30
N SER A 2 -5.17 8.35 -15.37
CA SER A 2 -6.56 8.29 -15.88
C SER A 2 -7.09 6.88 -16.16
N HIS A 3 -6.32 6.02 -16.83
CA HIS A 3 -6.74 4.65 -17.12
C HIS A 3 -6.93 3.79 -15.86
N TYR A 4 -6.08 3.97 -14.84
CA TYR A 4 -6.26 3.28 -13.56
C TYR A 4 -7.49 3.80 -12.81
N GLN A 5 -7.78 5.11 -12.88
CA GLN A 5 -9.01 5.65 -12.28
C GLN A 5 -10.26 5.08 -12.96
N GLN A 6 -10.30 5.03 -14.30
CA GLN A 6 -11.41 4.43 -15.04
C GLN A 6 -11.60 2.95 -14.68
N ALA A 7 -10.50 2.19 -14.58
CA ALA A 7 -10.56 0.80 -14.15
C ALA A 7 -11.07 0.66 -12.71
N LEU A 8 -10.67 1.57 -11.82
CA LEU A 8 -11.12 1.60 -10.44
C LEU A 8 -12.64 1.87 -10.36
N ASP A 9 -13.13 2.86 -11.11
CA ASP A 9 -14.55 3.23 -11.12
C ASP A 9 -15.43 2.05 -11.56
N ILE A 10 -15.02 1.32 -12.62
CA ILE A 10 -15.70 0.09 -13.06
C ILE A 10 -15.68 -0.96 -11.94
N LYS A 11 -14.52 -1.22 -11.33
CA LYS A 11 -14.43 -2.24 -10.26
C LYS A 11 -15.23 -1.86 -9.01
N ILE A 12 -15.41 -0.56 -8.73
CA ILE A 12 -16.30 -0.06 -7.69
C ILE A 12 -17.76 -0.34 -8.06
N GLU A 13 -18.17 -0.01 -9.30
CA GLU A 13 -19.53 -0.28 -9.79
C GLU A 13 -19.93 -1.75 -9.66
N TYR A 14 -19.00 -2.67 -9.93
CA TYR A 14 -19.22 -4.11 -9.79
C TYR A 14 -18.97 -4.68 -8.39
N ASN A 15 -18.59 -3.84 -7.41
CA ASN A 15 -18.20 -4.25 -6.06
C ASN A 15 -17.08 -5.31 -6.02
N ASP A 16 -16.19 -5.32 -7.03
CA ASP A 16 -15.03 -6.22 -7.08
C ASP A 16 -13.89 -5.66 -6.23
N ARG A 17 -14.05 -5.74 -4.90
CA ARG A 17 -13.12 -5.17 -3.92
C ARG A 17 -11.70 -5.70 -4.10
N TYR A 18 -11.55 -7.01 -4.32
CA TYR A 18 -10.22 -7.59 -4.50
C TYR A 18 -9.50 -7.03 -5.73
N SER A 19 -10.18 -6.89 -6.86
CA SER A 19 -9.58 -6.25 -8.04
C SER A 19 -9.34 -4.74 -7.85
N GLN A 20 -10.13 -4.04 -7.02
CA GLN A 20 -9.87 -2.64 -6.66
C GLN A 20 -8.50 -2.49 -5.99
N ALA A 21 -8.12 -3.40 -5.09
CA ALA A 21 -6.84 -3.37 -4.36
C ALA A 21 -5.63 -3.27 -5.29
N SER A 22 -5.60 -4.08 -6.36
CA SER A 22 -4.54 -4.00 -7.37
C SER A 22 -4.49 -2.65 -8.06
N THR A 23 -5.64 -2.02 -8.29
CA THR A 23 -5.74 -0.72 -8.97
C THR A 23 -5.30 0.41 -8.05
N TYR A 24 -5.68 0.33 -6.78
CA TYR A 24 -5.18 1.23 -5.76
C TYR A 24 -3.66 1.14 -5.63
N HIS A 25 -3.06 -0.05 -5.59
CA HIS A 25 -1.60 -0.18 -5.57
C HIS A 25 -0.92 0.49 -6.77
N GLN A 26 -1.49 0.36 -7.97
CA GLN A 26 -0.95 1.02 -9.16
C GLN A 26 -1.13 2.55 -9.14
N LEU A 27 -2.27 3.05 -8.67
CA LEU A 27 -2.47 4.49 -8.46
C LEU A 27 -1.51 5.06 -7.41
N GLY A 28 -1.26 4.30 -6.35
CA GLY A 28 -0.30 4.65 -5.32
C GLY A 28 1.12 4.75 -5.87
N SER A 29 1.52 3.82 -6.72
CA SER A 29 2.84 3.83 -7.37
C SER A 29 3.01 5.01 -8.34
N VAL A 30 1.98 5.33 -9.13
CA VAL A 30 1.98 6.54 -9.96
C VAL A 30 2.05 7.82 -9.12
N ALA A 31 1.36 7.87 -7.97
CA ALA A 31 1.45 9.00 -7.05
C ALA A 31 2.82 9.11 -6.37
N GLU A 32 3.44 7.98 -6.00
CA GLU A 32 4.80 7.90 -5.45
C GLU A 32 5.81 8.50 -6.45
N GLU A 33 5.76 8.08 -7.71
CA GLU A 33 6.63 8.59 -8.79
C GLU A 33 6.47 10.10 -9.02
N LEU A 34 5.25 10.62 -8.86
CA LEU A 34 4.94 12.04 -8.96
C LEU A 34 5.24 12.82 -7.66
N ARG A 35 5.77 12.15 -6.62
CA ARG A 35 6.04 12.70 -5.28
C ARG A 35 4.80 13.22 -4.56
N GLU A 36 3.63 12.73 -4.93
CA GLU A 36 2.36 13.01 -4.28
C GLU A 36 2.13 12.03 -3.12
N TYR A 37 3.00 12.12 -2.10
CA TYR A 37 3.16 11.08 -1.09
C TYR A 37 1.90 10.80 -0.25
N GLU A 38 1.07 11.80 0.05
CA GLU A 38 -0.19 11.57 0.76
C GLU A 38 -1.20 10.76 -0.07
N GLN A 39 -1.27 11.00 -1.38
CA GLN A 39 -2.11 10.21 -2.27
C GLN A 39 -1.56 8.79 -2.42
N ALA A 40 -0.23 8.65 -2.52
CA ALA A 40 0.43 7.34 -2.56
C ALA A 40 0.10 6.51 -1.31
N ARG A 41 0.24 7.12 -0.13
CA ARG A 41 -0.13 6.55 1.17
C ARG A 41 -1.58 6.06 1.18
N SER A 42 -2.53 6.94 0.84
CA SER A 42 -3.96 6.60 0.86
C SER A 42 -4.29 5.42 -0.05
N HIS A 43 -3.74 5.41 -1.26
CA HIS A 43 -3.94 4.31 -2.20
C HIS A 43 -3.30 3.00 -1.73
N TYR A 44 -2.08 3.03 -1.20
CA TYR A 44 -1.46 1.84 -0.64
C TYR A 44 -2.23 1.29 0.56
N GLN A 45 -2.80 2.16 1.40
CA GLN A 45 -3.63 1.74 2.52
C GLN A 45 -4.86 0.95 2.06
N GLN A 46 -5.60 1.47 1.08
CA GLN A 46 -6.79 0.79 0.53
C GLN A 46 -6.44 -0.58 -0.05
N ALA A 47 -5.29 -0.69 -0.72
CA ALA A 47 -4.78 -1.97 -1.23
C ALA A 47 -4.43 -2.94 -0.09
N LEU A 48 -3.67 -2.48 0.91
CA LEU A 48 -3.21 -3.31 2.03
C LEU A 48 -4.37 -3.86 2.85
N VAL A 49 -5.33 -3.01 3.23
CA VAL A 49 -6.52 -3.43 3.99
C VAL A 49 -7.26 -4.54 3.26
N THR A 50 -7.48 -4.37 1.95
CA THR A 50 -8.18 -5.38 1.15
C THR A 50 -7.39 -6.70 1.10
N TYR A 51 -6.08 -6.66 0.84
CA TYR A 51 -5.29 -7.90 0.78
C TYR A 51 -5.20 -8.62 2.14
N VAL A 52 -5.18 -7.87 3.25
CA VAL A 52 -5.27 -8.45 4.60
C VAL A 52 -6.64 -9.09 4.83
N GLU A 53 -7.74 -8.41 4.50
CA GLU A 53 -9.11 -8.96 4.63
C GLU A 53 -9.29 -10.27 3.85
N TYR A 54 -8.68 -10.38 2.68
CA TYR A 54 -8.74 -11.58 1.83
C TYR A 54 -7.68 -12.64 2.19
N ASN A 55 -6.88 -12.43 3.23
CA ASN A 55 -5.77 -13.32 3.63
C ASN A 55 -4.79 -13.61 2.49
N ASP A 56 -4.40 -12.58 1.74
CA ASP A 56 -3.44 -12.65 0.63
C ASP A 56 -2.08 -12.05 1.02
N PRO A 57 -1.19 -12.85 1.66
CA PRO A 57 0.10 -12.36 2.11
C PRO A 57 1.05 -12.01 0.96
N HIS A 58 0.84 -12.60 -0.23
CA HIS A 58 1.70 -12.34 -1.38
C HIS A 58 1.52 -10.90 -1.86
N ASN A 59 0.28 -10.51 -2.13
CA ASN A 59 -0.01 -9.15 -2.58
C ASN A 59 0.14 -8.12 -1.45
N ALA A 60 -0.20 -8.47 -0.20
CA ALA A 60 0.12 -7.62 0.95
C ALA A 60 1.63 -7.31 1.02
N GLY A 61 2.49 -8.31 0.81
CA GLY A 61 3.95 -8.13 0.76
C GLY A 61 4.44 -7.16 -0.32
N ILE A 62 3.78 -7.12 -1.48
CA ILE A 62 4.09 -6.15 -2.56
C ILE A 62 3.74 -4.73 -2.12
N VAL A 63 2.58 -4.56 -1.49
CA VAL A 63 2.15 -3.25 -0.96
C VAL A 63 3.05 -2.80 0.19
N LEU A 64 3.46 -3.71 1.09
CA LEU A 64 4.35 -3.41 2.20
C LEU A 64 5.75 -2.96 1.74
N ARG A 65 6.30 -3.54 0.67
CA ARG A 65 7.53 -3.01 0.05
C ARG A 65 7.35 -1.59 -0.48
N SER A 66 6.16 -1.27 -0.99
CA SER A 66 5.86 0.07 -1.48
C SER A 66 5.73 1.08 -0.33
N PHE A 67 5.11 0.68 0.78
CA PHE A 67 5.14 1.46 2.02
C PHE A 67 6.57 1.65 2.57
N SER A 68 7.43 0.63 2.51
CA SER A 68 8.84 0.76 2.93
C SER A 68 9.56 1.84 2.12
N ARG A 69 9.42 1.83 0.78
CA ARG A 69 9.98 2.89 -0.08
C ARG A 69 9.41 4.27 0.26
N LEU A 70 8.10 4.37 0.46
CA LEU A 70 7.44 5.62 0.82
C LEU A 70 7.93 6.15 2.18
N TYR A 71 8.14 5.26 3.16
CA TYR A 71 8.72 5.60 4.45
C TYR A 71 10.17 6.08 4.31
N GLN A 72 10.99 5.43 3.48
CA GLN A 72 12.34 5.91 3.21
C GLN A 72 12.35 7.32 2.59
N ALA A 73 11.44 7.57 1.65
CA ALA A 73 11.37 8.84 0.94
C ALA A 73 10.87 10.01 1.81
N THR A 74 10.00 9.73 2.79
CA THR A 74 9.32 10.76 3.59
C THR A 74 9.83 10.85 5.04
N GLN A 75 10.40 9.76 5.56
CA GLN A 75 10.71 9.56 6.99
C GLN A 75 9.47 9.76 7.91
N ASP A 76 8.26 9.58 7.37
CA ASP A 76 7.01 9.75 8.10
C ASP A 76 6.71 8.51 8.97
N ALA A 77 7.02 8.59 10.26
CA ALA A 77 6.77 7.52 11.23
C ALA A 77 5.29 7.15 11.38
N SER A 78 4.34 8.01 10.97
CA SER A 78 2.92 7.66 11.01
C SER A 78 2.56 6.53 10.04
N LEU A 79 3.38 6.30 8.99
CA LEU A 79 3.24 5.15 8.08
C LEU A 79 3.44 3.82 8.80
N LEU A 80 4.42 3.74 9.71
CA LEU A 80 4.68 2.54 10.50
C LEU A 80 3.49 2.20 11.40
N THR A 81 2.88 3.22 12.00
CA THR A 81 1.70 3.07 12.87
C THR A 81 0.50 2.59 12.07
N GLU A 82 0.26 3.17 10.89
CA GLU A 82 -0.85 2.80 10.03
C GLU A 82 -0.73 1.37 9.49
N VAL A 83 0.47 0.98 9.05
CA VAL A 83 0.73 -0.38 8.59
C VAL A 83 0.59 -1.38 9.74
N ALA A 84 1.08 -1.04 10.93
CA ALA A 84 0.91 -1.88 12.13
C ALA A 84 -0.57 -2.09 12.46
N GLN A 85 -1.40 -1.05 12.38
CA GLN A 85 -2.85 -1.15 12.56
C GLN A 85 -3.50 -2.06 11.50
N CYS A 86 -3.14 -1.90 10.22
CA CYS A 86 -3.69 -2.73 9.14
C CYS A 86 -3.34 -4.21 9.31
N LEU A 87 -2.13 -4.51 9.78
CA LEU A 87 -1.65 -5.87 10.00
C LEU A 87 -2.05 -6.47 11.36
N ASN A 88 -2.70 -5.68 12.23
CA ASN A 88 -2.91 -6.02 13.64
C ASN A 88 -1.61 -6.48 14.32
N SER A 89 -0.54 -5.71 14.10
CA SER A 89 0.84 -5.96 14.53
C SER A 89 1.38 -4.71 15.25
N THR A 90 2.62 -4.77 15.73
CA THR A 90 3.28 -3.66 16.43
C THR A 90 4.10 -2.80 15.48
N VAL A 91 4.33 -1.54 15.85
CA VAL A 91 5.24 -0.63 15.11
C VAL A 91 6.65 -1.20 15.04
N GLU A 92 7.10 -1.87 16.09
CA GLU A 92 8.42 -2.53 16.15
C GLU A 92 8.56 -3.62 15.06
N GLU A 93 7.58 -4.52 14.95
CA GLU A 93 7.58 -5.58 13.94
C GLU A 93 7.56 -5.01 12.51
N VAL A 94 6.77 -3.96 12.28
CA VAL A 94 6.73 -3.28 10.98
C VAL A 94 8.05 -2.59 10.66
N THR A 95 8.69 -1.98 11.66
CA THR A 95 10.00 -1.33 11.50
C THR A 95 11.05 -2.35 11.07
N GLN A 96 11.12 -3.48 11.77
CA GLN A 96 12.03 -4.58 11.43
C GLN A 96 11.74 -5.15 10.03
N LEU A 97 10.47 -5.28 9.67
CA LEU A 97 10.07 -5.73 8.33
C LEU A 97 10.57 -4.78 7.23
N PHE A 98 10.43 -3.47 7.43
CA PHE A 98 10.90 -2.48 6.45
C PHE A 98 12.42 -2.49 6.33
N GLU A 99 13.15 -2.63 7.45
CA GLU A 99 14.60 -2.80 7.43
C GLU A 99 15.04 -4.02 6.61
N GLN A 100 14.35 -5.15 6.74
CA GLN A 100 14.63 -6.36 5.94
C GLN A 100 14.41 -6.15 4.44
N PHE A 101 13.36 -5.42 4.05
CA PHE A 101 13.13 -5.08 2.64
C PHE A 101 14.23 -4.20 2.05
N ASN A 102 14.80 -3.32 2.86
CA ASN A 102 15.85 -2.40 2.42
C ASN A 102 17.22 -3.09 2.28
N GLN A 103 17.43 -4.21 2.97
CA GLN A 103 18.65 -5.02 2.86
C GLN A 103 18.62 -6.04 1.72
N SER A 104 17.46 -6.26 1.09
CA SER A 104 17.24 -7.27 0.05
C SER A 104 17.11 -6.69 -1.36
N ALA A 105 17.37 -5.40 -1.54
CA ALA A 105 17.37 -4.67 -2.81
C ALA A 105 18.79 -4.25 -3.21
#